data_AF-A0A6P0LVN8-F1
#
_entry.id   AF-A0A6P0LVN8-F1
#
_cell.length_a   1.000
_cell.length_b   1.000
_cell.length_c   1.000
_cell.angle_alpha   90.00
_cell.angle_beta   90.00
_cell.angle_gamma   90.00
#
_symmetry.space_group_name_H-M   'P 1'
#
loop_
_entity.id
_entity.type
_entity.pdbx_description
1 polymer ?
#
loop_
_entity_poly.entity_id
_entity_poly.type
_entity_poly.pdbx_seq_one_letter_code
_entity_poly.pdbx_strand_id
1 'polypeptide(L)'
;MKDNTFLLIQTDLDSRKVTGSLSKIANVIWVSPIYGPAHIVAYLESDGPAEMEEVIEEIRARRYIKAVDSRPCKVIPGYHDEPGVKFTKAVRACLMINVDYHTLKERDLVAFLKEKPYSVQVRACWGPSDTIALIEADNNEDLRNIVCDEIKIYEGVKSLTTRVCYKMG
;
A
#
# COMPACT_ATOMS: atom_id res chain seq x y z
N MET A 1 17.88 -1.85 9.48
CA MET A 1 16.77 -2.27 8.58
C MET A 1 15.67 -1.27 8.83
N LYS A 2 15.14 -0.63 7.79
CA LYS A 2 14.11 0.39 7.99
C LYS A 2 12.80 -0.26 8.41
N ASP A 3 12.05 0.42 9.27
CA ASP A 3 10.67 0.08 9.56
C ASP A 3 9.77 0.65 8.47
N ASN A 4 8.73 -0.10 8.11
CA ASN A 4 7.84 0.29 7.02
C ASN A 4 6.39 0.10 7.43
N THR A 5 5.56 1.04 7.00
CA THR A 5 4.13 1.04 7.34
C THR A 5 3.32 1.56 6.16
N PHE A 6 2.24 0.85 5.83
CA PHE A 6 1.18 1.42 4.99
C PHE A 6 0.18 2.17 5.85
N LEU A 7 -0.24 3.36 5.41
CA LEU A 7 -1.33 4.09 6.03
C LEU A 7 -2.54 4.14 5.10
N LEU A 8 -3.70 3.82 5.64
CA LEU A 8 -5.00 4.08 5.04
C LEU A 8 -5.62 5.28 5.77
N ILE A 9 -5.75 6.38 5.05
CA ILE A 9 -6.08 7.68 5.62
C ILE A 9 -7.45 8.11 5.12
N GLN A 10 -8.33 8.51 6.03
CA GLN A 10 -9.61 9.13 5.73
C GLN A 10 -9.56 10.62 6.03
N THR A 11 -10.14 11.43 5.15
CA THR A 11 -10.18 12.89 5.25
C THR A 11 -11.61 13.43 5.09
N ASP A 12 -11.89 14.56 5.76
CA ASP A 12 -13.14 15.32 5.63
C ASP A 12 -13.09 16.37 4.49
N LEU A 13 -11.93 16.56 3.87
CA LEU A 13 -11.72 17.38 2.66
C LEU A 13 -11.35 16.48 1.47
N ASP A 14 -11.52 17.00 0.23
CA ASP A 14 -11.05 16.35 -1.01
C ASP A 14 -9.59 15.85 -0.84
N SER A 15 -9.43 14.54 -0.96
CA SER A 15 -8.18 13.79 -0.80
C SER A 15 -7.04 14.35 -1.64
N ARG A 16 -7.32 14.87 -2.83
CA ARG A 16 -6.30 15.46 -3.72
C ARG A 16 -5.71 16.75 -3.15
N LYS A 17 -6.49 17.51 -2.37
CA LYS A 17 -6.00 18.73 -1.69
C LYS A 17 -5.12 18.40 -0.49
N VAL A 18 -5.45 17.33 0.24
CA VAL A 18 -4.72 16.94 1.46
C VAL A 18 -3.41 16.24 1.14
N THR A 19 -3.37 15.43 0.08
CA THR A 19 -2.22 14.59 -0.31
C THR A 19 -0.92 15.39 -0.46
N GLY A 20 -0.96 16.57 -1.09
CA GLY A 20 0.25 17.38 -1.29
C GLY A 20 0.87 17.94 0.00
N SER A 21 0.13 17.96 1.12
CA SER A 21 0.71 18.29 2.42
C SER A 21 1.42 17.09 3.03
N LEU A 22 0.86 15.88 2.87
CA LEU A 22 1.42 14.63 3.40
C LEU A 22 2.72 14.27 2.69
N SER A 23 2.82 14.52 1.39
CA SER A 23 4.03 14.25 0.59
C SER A 23 5.26 15.09 0.98
N LYS A 24 5.10 16.07 1.88
CA LYS A 24 6.19 16.92 2.38
C LYS A 24 6.80 16.40 3.69
N ILE A 25 6.21 15.37 4.28
CA ILE A 25 6.74 14.73 5.50
C ILE A 25 7.87 13.81 5.07
N ALA A 26 9.05 13.94 5.69
CA ALA A 26 10.28 13.29 5.23
C ALA A 26 10.16 11.76 5.11
N ASN A 27 9.44 11.13 6.04
CA ASN A 27 9.26 9.68 6.09
C ASN A 27 8.12 9.17 5.20
N VAL A 28 7.34 10.06 4.58
CA VAL A 28 6.33 9.71 3.59
C VAL A 28 7.02 9.51 2.24
N ILE A 29 7.36 8.26 1.95
CA ILE A 29 8.05 7.87 0.72
C ILE A 29 7.13 7.91 -0.49
N TRP A 30 5.86 7.56 -0.28
CA TRP A 30 4.85 7.65 -1.31
C TRP A 30 3.48 7.90 -0.70
N VAL A 31 2.68 8.70 -1.40
CA VAL A 31 1.30 8.98 -1.03
C VAL A 31 0.48 9.25 -2.28
N SER A 32 -0.73 8.69 -2.33
CA SER A 32 -1.66 8.95 -3.42
C SER A 32 -3.11 8.92 -2.93
N PRO A 33 -3.97 9.83 -3.43
CA PRO A 33 -5.40 9.72 -3.21
C PRO A 33 -5.96 8.53 -3.98
N ILE A 34 -6.90 7.82 -3.35
CA ILE A 34 -7.70 6.79 -4.01
C ILE A 34 -8.81 7.47 -4.81
N TYR A 35 -9.24 6.87 -5.92
CA TYR A 35 -10.43 7.30 -6.65
C TYR A 35 -11.63 7.45 -5.70
N GLY A 36 -12.15 8.67 -5.62
CA GLY A 36 -13.13 9.09 -4.61
C GLY A 36 -12.61 10.26 -3.77
N PRO A 37 -13.50 10.93 -3.02
CA PRO A 37 -13.16 12.21 -2.40
C PRO A 37 -12.40 12.11 -1.07
N ALA A 38 -12.43 10.96 -0.38
CA ALA A 38 -12.15 10.93 1.06
C ALA A 38 -10.97 10.05 1.49
N HIS A 39 -10.36 9.28 0.60
CA HIS A 39 -9.36 8.27 0.99
C HIS A 39 -7.99 8.51 0.34
N ILE A 40 -6.94 8.27 1.11
CA ILE A 40 -5.53 8.38 0.71
C ILE A 40 -4.82 7.10 1.18
N VAL A 41 -3.87 6.61 0.39
CA VAL A 41 -2.90 5.59 0.82
C VAL A 41 -1.54 6.25 0.89
N ALA A 42 -0.79 5.95 1.94
CA ALA A 42 0.62 6.32 2.05
C ALA A 42 1.48 5.10 2.39
N TYR A 43 2.76 5.17 2.02
CA TYR A 43 3.80 4.23 2.40
C TYR A 43 4.91 5.01 3.08
N LEU A 44 5.25 4.58 4.31
CA LEU A 44 6.22 5.22 5.17
C LEU A 44 7.48 4.36 5.31
N GLU A 45 8.62 5.03 5.48
CA GLU A 45 9.87 4.41 5.91
C GLU A 45 10.51 5.22 7.05
N SER A 46 11.01 4.55 8.08
CA SER A 46 11.77 5.17 9.17
C SER A 46 12.98 4.32 9.54
N ASP A 47 13.94 4.93 10.25
CA ASP A 47 15.12 4.22 10.76
C ASP A 47 14.84 3.49 12.08
N GLY A 48 13.65 3.71 12.68
CA GLY A 48 13.17 2.93 13.81
C GLY A 48 11.72 3.19 14.22
N PRO A 49 11.21 2.47 15.24
CA PRO A 49 9.80 2.50 15.61
C PRO A 49 9.33 3.82 16.21
N ALA A 50 10.20 4.48 16.99
CA ALA A 50 9.87 5.76 17.62
C ALA A 50 9.64 6.87 16.58
N GLU A 51 10.51 6.95 15.57
CA GLU A 51 10.36 7.88 14.45
C GLU A 51 9.10 7.56 13.62
N MET A 52 8.79 6.28 13.41
CA MET A 52 7.55 5.87 12.73
C MET A 52 6.31 6.34 13.50
N GLU A 53 6.30 6.19 14.83
CA GLU A 53 5.21 6.64 15.69
C GLU A 53 5.02 8.15 15.63
N GLU A 54 6.11 8.92 15.75
CA GLU A 54 6.09 10.38 15.64
C GLU A 54 5.49 10.85 14.30
N VAL A 55 5.89 10.22 13.20
CA VAL A 55 5.37 10.52 11.85
C VAL A 55 3.88 10.21 11.73
N ILE A 56 3.44 9.06 12.25
CA ILE A 56 2.03 8.66 12.21
C ILE A 56 1.17 9.65 13.01
N GLU A 57 1.65 10.09 14.18
CA GLU A 57 0.94 11.08 14.99
C GLU A 57 1.00 12.48 14.39
N GLU A 58 2.09 12.87 13.72
CA GLU A 58 2.14 14.10 12.92
C GLU A 58 1.06 14.09 11.84
N ILE A 59 0.93 12.98 11.10
CA ILE A 59 -0.11 12.79 10.08
C ILE A 59 -1.50 12.87 10.71
N ARG A 60 -1.73 12.16 11.82
CA ARG A 60 -3.02 12.14 12.53
C ARG A 60 -3.43 13.54 13.01
N ALA A 61 -2.48 14.36 13.44
CA ALA A 61 -2.72 15.72 13.92
C ALA A 61 -3.00 16.73 12.80
N ARG A 62 -2.81 16.37 11.52
CA ARG A 62 -3.05 17.30 10.41
C ARG A 62 -4.52 17.64 10.23
N ARG A 63 -4.78 18.89 9.87
CA ARG A 63 -6.13 19.38 9.59
C ARG A 63 -6.80 18.53 8.52
N TYR A 64 -8.08 18.22 8.74
CA TYR A 64 -8.94 17.42 7.87
C TYR A 64 -8.64 15.92 7.84
N ILE A 65 -7.63 15.43 8.55
CA ILE A 65 -7.46 13.99 8.77
C ILE A 65 -8.48 13.52 9.79
N LYS A 66 -9.37 12.63 9.36
CA LYS A 66 -10.43 12.07 10.19
C LYS A 66 -9.98 10.79 10.89
N ALA A 67 -9.30 9.92 10.15
CA ALA A 67 -8.82 8.65 10.66
C ALA A 67 -7.53 8.23 9.93
N VAL A 68 -6.66 7.57 10.69
CA VAL A 68 -5.45 6.92 10.19
C VAL A 68 -5.48 5.48 10.69
N ASP A 69 -5.43 4.56 9.75
CA ASP A 69 -5.29 3.12 9.98
C ASP A 69 -3.89 2.70 9.51
N SER A 70 -3.03 2.36 10.47
CA SER A 70 -1.64 1.99 10.22
C SER A 70 -1.49 0.48 10.11
N ARG A 71 -0.76 0.05 9.08
CA ARG A 71 -0.48 -1.35 8.75
C ARG A 71 1.03 -1.57 8.73
N PRO A 72 1.65 -1.86 9.90
CA PRO A 72 3.07 -2.13 9.98
C PRO A 72 3.43 -3.35 9.14
N CYS A 73 4.53 -3.26 8.39
CA CYS A 73 5.00 -4.33 7.54
C CYS A 73 5.80 -5.35 8.36
N LYS A 74 5.59 -6.63 8.07
CA LYS A 74 6.36 -7.74 8.65
C LYS A 74 7.75 -7.78 8.02
N VAL A 75 8.75 -8.12 8.82
CA VAL A 75 10.07 -8.50 8.32
C VAL A 75 10.01 -9.98 7.93
N ILE A 76 10.25 -10.29 6.66
CA ILE A 76 10.32 -11.68 6.17
C ILE A 76 11.81 -12.04 6.02
N PRO A 77 12.34 -13.01 6.81
CA PRO A 77 13.73 -13.43 6.70
C PRO A 77 14.10 -13.85 5.27
N GLY A 78 15.25 -13.40 4.79
CA GLY A 78 15.74 -13.72 3.44
C GLY A 78 15.17 -12.83 2.31
N TYR A 79 14.22 -11.95 2.61
CA TYR A 79 13.74 -10.95 1.65
C TYR A 79 14.39 -9.60 1.95
N HIS A 80 15.00 -9.01 0.92
CA HIS A 80 15.43 -7.63 0.94
C HIS A 80 14.39 -6.80 0.20
N ASP A 81 13.85 -5.78 0.87
CA ASP A 81 12.94 -4.83 0.25
C ASP A 81 13.76 -3.74 -0.44
N GLU A 82 13.40 -3.44 -1.68
CA GLU A 82 13.95 -2.25 -2.34
C GLU A 82 13.38 -1.00 -1.67
N PRO A 83 14.23 0.00 -1.35
CA PRO A 83 13.77 1.24 -0.78
C PRO A 83 12.96 2.03 -1.81
N GLY A 84 11.94 2.74 -1.36
CA GLY A 84 11.16 3.60 -2.23
C GLY A 84 9.90 2.96 -2.83
N VAL A 85 9.17 3.77 -3.58
CA VAL A 85 8.03 3.35 -4.41
C VAL A 85 8.08 4.15 -5.71
N LYS A 86 8.30 3.47 -6.84
CA LYS A 86 8.42 4.12 -8.15
C LYS A 86 7.49 3.49 -9.17
N PHE A 87 6.45 4.22 -9.51
CA PHE A 87 5.54 3.86 -10.58
C PHE A 87 6.07 4.35 -11.94
N THR A 88 6.01 3.49 -12.94
CA THR A 88 6.36 3.80 -14.34
C THR A 88 5.14 3.87 -15.25
N LYS A 89 4.01 3.22 -14.86
CA LYS A 89 2.81 3.13 -15.69
C LYS A 89 1.71 4.11 -15.28
N ALA A 90 0.69 4.21 -16.15
CA ALA A 90 -0.38 5.19 -16.04
C ALA A 90 -1.41 4.84 -14.96
N VAL A 91 -1.76 3.56 -14.85
CA VAL A 91 -2.76 3.06 -13.89
C VAL A 91 -2.05 2.45 -12.70
N ARG A 92 -2.54 2.77 -11.50
CA ARG A 92 -1.93 2.41 -10.22
C ARG A 92 -3.01 1.92 -9.28
N ALA A 93 -2.74 0.88 -8.51
CA ALA A 93 -3.66 0.41 -7.50
C ALA A 93 -2.93 -0.04 -6.24
N CYS A 94 -3.61 0.14 -5.10
CA CYS A 94 -3.29 -0.51 -3.85
C CYS A 94 -4.25 -1.69 -3.65
N LEU A 95 -3.71 -2.90 -3.55
CA LEU A 95 -4.43 -4.12 -3.26
C LEU A 95 -4.29 -4.45 -1.79
N MET A 96 -5.40 -4.76 -1.14
CA MET A 96 -5.44 -5.30 0.21
C MET A 96 -5.92 -6.74 0.12
N ILE A 97 -5.06 -7.68 0.48
CA ILE A 97 -5.26 -9.10 0.22
C ILE A 97 -5.23 -9.86 1.54
N ASN A 98 -6.22 -10.72 1.75
CA ASN A 98 -6.22 -11.71 2.83
C ASN A 98 -6.03 -13.09 2.23
N VAL A 99 -5.29 -13.94 2.94
CA VAL A 99 -5.03 -15.32 2.56
C VAL A 99 -5.82 -16.29 3.42
N ASP A 100 -6.08 -17.47 2.88
CA ASP A 100 -6.48 -18.62 3.66
C ASP A 100 -5.23 -19.30 4.21
N TYR A 101 -4.96 -19.10 5.50
CA TYR A 101 -3.79 -19.63 6.19
C TYR A 101 -3.70 -21.16 6.23
N HIS A 102 -4.77 -21.88 5.89
CA HIS A 102 -4.73 -23.34 5.73
C HIS A 102 -4.04 -23.75 4.43
N THR A 103 -4.05 -22.88 3.42
CA THR A 103 -3.58 -23.17 2.06
C THR A 103 -2.34 -22.36 1.70
N LEU A 104 -2.31 -21.08 2.07
CA LEU A 104 -1.29 -20.12 1.66
C LEU A 104 -0.83 -19.28 2.85
N LYS A 105 0.49 -19.11 3.00
CA LYS A 105 1.04 -18.12 3.93
C LYS A 105 1.27 -16.80 3.20
N GLU A 106 1.14 -15.69 3.92
CA GLU A 106 1.33 -14.35 3.38
C GLU A 106 2.72 -14.16 2.77
N ARG A 107 3.75 -14.81 3.33
CA ARG A 107 5.12 -14.75 2.79
C ARG A 107 5.23 -15.34 1.38
N ASP A 108 4.47 -16.39 1.10
CA ASP A 108 4.53 -17.11 -0.17
C ASP A 108 3.76 -16.30 -1.23
N LEU A 109 2.66 -15.64 -0.83
CA LEU A 109 1.98 -14.65 -1.67
C LEU A 109 2.88 -13.44 -2.00
N VAL A 110 3.60 -12.91 -1.00
CA VAL A 110 4.55 -11.81 -1.20
C VAL A 110 5.64 -12.22 -2.19
N ALA A 111 6.19 -13.43 -2.05
CA ALA A 111 7.17 -13.98 -2.98
C ALA A 111 6.63 -14.01 -4.42
N PHE A 112 5.46 -14.64 -4.60
CA PHE A 112 4.78 -14.74 -5.89
C PHE A 112 4.56 -13.37 -6.54
N LEU A 113 4.05 -12.40 -5.77
CA LEU A 113 3.74 -11.06 -6.30
C LEU A 113 5.03 -10.27 -6.61
N LYS A 114 6.09 -10.40 -5.82
CA LYS A 114 7.37 -9.69 -6.07
C LYS A 114 8.04 -10.09 -7.38
N GLU A 115 7.81 -11.31 -7.87
CA GLU A 115 8.32 -11.79 -9.15
C GLU A 115 7.57 -11.20 -10.36
N LYS A 116 6.50 -10.43 -10.13
CA LYS A 116 5.62 -9.94 -11.19
C LYS A 116 6.05 -8.59 -11.71
N PRO A 117 6.01 -8.38 -13.05
CA PRO A 117 6.45 -7.12 -13.65
C PRO A 117 5.52 -5.93 -13.35
N TYR A 118 4.30 -6.18 -12.86
CA TYR A 118 3.36 -5.14 -12.45
C TYR A 118 3.51 -4.72 -10.97
N SER A 119 4.33 -5.43 -10.19
CA SER A 119 4.47 -5.16 -8.76
C SER A 119 5.48 -4.06 -8.51
N VAL A 120 5.05 -3.03 -7.79
CA VAL A 120 5.89 -1.87 -7.43
C VAL A 120 6.37 -1.98 -5.98
N GLN A 121 5.50 -2.39 -5.07
CA GLN A 121 5.85 -2.62 -3.66
C GLN A 121 4.90 -3.66 -3.09
N VAL A 122 5.41 -4.69 -2.41
CA VAL A 122 4.58 -5.77 -1.88
C VAL A 122 5.06 -6.16 -0.49
N ARG A 123 4.19 -6.07 0.51
CA ARG A 123 4.53 -6.35 1.89
C ARG A 123 3.47 -7.20 2.57
N ALA A 124 3.93 -8.17 3.36
CA ALA A 124 3.09 -8.76 4.38
C ALA A 124 2.92 -7.74 5.51
N CYS A 125 1.73 -7.62 6.07
CA CYS A 125 1.38 -6.60 7.06
C CYS A 125 0.80 -7.25 8.33
N TRP A 126 0.90 -6.51 9.44
CA TRP A 126 0.05 -6.72 10.59
C TRP A 126 -1.27 -5.96 10.41
N GLY A 127 -2.38 -6.55 10.88
CA GLY A 127 -3.71 -5.95 10.87
C GLY A 127 -4.72 -6.69 9.98
N PRO A 128 -5.87 -6.08 9.67
CA PRO A 128 -6.97 -6.68 8.89
C PRO A 128 -6.67 -7.13 7.44
N SER A 129 -5.46 -6.94 6.95
CA SER A 129 -5.04 -7.31 5.61
C SER A 129 -3.67 -7.96 5.70
N ASP A 130 -3.59 -9.23 5.31
CA ASP A 130 -2.38 -10.03 5.45
C ASP A 130 -1.24 -9.53 4.55
N THR A 131 -1.58 -9.07 3.34
CA THR A 131 -0.66 -8.52 2.34
C THR A 131 -1.22 -7.23 1.74
N ILE A 132 -0.37 -6.22 1.59
CA ILE A 132 -0.66 -5.01 0.82
C ILE A 132 0.31 -4.94 -0.37
N ALA A 133 -0.24 -4.72 -1.56
CA ALA A 133 0.52 -4.62 -2.81
C ALA A 133 0.19 -3.33 -3.55
N LEU A 134 1.21 -2.56 -3.89
CA LEU A 134 1.15 -1.49 -4.88
C LEU A 134 1.49 -2.08 -6.24
N ILE A 135 0.55 -1.99 -7.19
CA ILE A 135 0.70 -2.53 -8.53
C ILE A 135 0.41 -1.48 -9.60
N GLU A 136 0.92 -1.71 -10.80
CA GLU A 136 0.76 -0.81 -11.93
C GLU A 136 0.42 -1.50 -13.24
N ALA A 137 -0.29 -0.77 -14.12
CA ALA A 137 -0.77 -1.26 -15.39
C ALA A 137 -0.81 -0.14 -16.44
N ASP A 138 -0.79 -0.52 -17.72
CA ASP A 138 -0.80 0.45 -18.82
C ASP A 138 -2.19 1.10 -18.98
N ASN A 139 -3.25 0.34 -18.72
CA ASN A 139 -4.62 0.80 -18.72
C ASN A 139 -5.50 0.04 -17.71
N ASN A 140 -6.79 0.40 -17.63
CA ASN A 140 -7.73 -0.20 -16.67
C ASN A 140 -8.10 -1.66 -17.00
N GLU A 141 -8.08 -2.06 -18.27
CA GLU A 141 -8.35 -3.45 -18.66
C GLU A 141 -7.19 -4.35 -18.24
N ASP A 142 -5.94 -3.90 -18.44
CA ASP A 142 -4.76 -4.61 -17.97
C ASP A 142 -4.78 -4.75 -16.44
N LEU A 143 -5.14 -3.69 -15.71
CA LEU A 143 -5.31 -3.75 -14.26
C LEU A 143 -6.37 -4.79 -13.87
N ARG A 144 -7.50 -4.82 -14.59
CA ARG A 144 -8.57 -5.79 -14.35
C ARG A 144 -8.07 -7.22 -14.57
N ASN A 145 -7.36 -7.48 -15.67
CA ASN A 145 -6.83 -8.81 -15.98
C ASN A 145 -5.82 -9.27 -14.92
N ILE A 146 -4.88 -8.40 -14.51
CA ILE A 146 -3.95 -8.69 -13.41
C ILE A 146 -4.72 -9.07 -12.13
N VAL A 147 -5.70 -8.26 -11.74
CA VAL A 147 -6.43 -8.50 -10.49
C VAL A 147 -7.32 -9.73 -10.55
N CYS A 148 -8.15 -9.83 -11.59
CA CYS A 148 -9.22 -10.82 -11.67
C CYS A 148 -8.73 -12.19 -12.17
N ASP A 149 -7.81 -12.20 -13.13
CA ASP A 149 -7.44 -13.41 -13.86
C ASP A 149 -6.10 -13.97 -13.41
N GLU A 150 -5.37 -13.26 -12.54
CA GLU A 150 -4.10 -13.72 -11.99
C GLU A 150 -4.11 -13.73 -10.46
N ILE A 151 -4.28 -12.58 -9.81
CA ILE A 151 -4.12 -12.48 -8.34
C ILE A 151 -5.31 -13.11 -7.60
N LYS A 152 -6.54 -12.77 -7.99
CA LYS A 152 -7.75 -13.22 -7.28
C LYS A 152 -7.97 -14.73 -7.37
N ILE A 153 -7.52 -15.36 -8.46
CA ILE A 153 -7.64 -16.80 -8.66
C ILE A 153 -6.44 -17.59 -8.10
N TYR A 154 -5.42 -16.90 -7.58
CA TYR A 154 -4.27 -17.56 -6.98
C TYR A 154 -4.72 -18.38 -5.77
N GLU A 155 -4.35 -19.65 -5.75
CA GLU A 155 -4.83 -20.61 -4.75
C GLU A 155 -4.47 -20.13 -3.34
N GLY A 156 -5.48 -20.04 -2.46
CA GLY A 156 -5.33 -19.54 -1.10
C GLY A 156 -5.52 -18.02 -0.94
N VAL A 157 -5.80 -17.25 -2.00
CA VAL A 157 -6.31 -15.87 -1.84
C VAL A 157 -7.78 -15.94 -1.40
N LYS A 158 -8.06 -15.48 -0.17
CA LYS A 158 -9.39 -15.52 0.45
C LYS A 158 -10.24 -14.32 0.09
N SER A 159 -9.66 -13.13 0.11
CA SER A 159 -10.36 -11.89 -0.26
C SER A 159 -9.37 -10.87 -0.79
N LEU A 160 -9.81 -10.05 -1.74
CA LEU A 160 -9.02 -8.98 -2.32
C LEU A 160 -9.87 -7.73 -2.48
N THR A 161 -9.36 -6.60 -2.00
CA THR A 161 -9.94 -5.27 -2.22
C THR A 161 -8.98 -4.44 -3.08
N THR A 162 -9.49 -3.86 -4.16
CA THR A 162 -8.73 -3.00 -5.06
C THR A 162 -9.05 -1.53 -4.80
N ARG A 163 -8.03 -0.71 -4.56
CA ARG A 163 -8.12 0.75 -4.45
C ARG A 163 -7.34 1.38 -5.58
N VAL A 164 -8.02 1.86 -6.63
CA VAL A 164 -7.36 2.56 -7.74
C VAL A 164 -6.88 3.93 -7.27
N CYS A 165 -5.64 4.27 -7.56
CA CYS A 165 -4.98 5.49 -7.10
C CYS A 165 -4.85 6.50 -8.23
N TYR A 166 -4.96 7.80 -7.92
CA TYR A 166 -4.68 8.84 -8.91
C TYR A 166 -3.19 8.84 -9.27
N LYS A 167 -2.91 9.13 -10.54
CA LYS A 167 -1.56 9.48 -10.99
C LYS A 167 -1.24 10.87 -10.44
N MET A 168 -0.46 10.91 -9.37
CA MET A 168 0.18 12.15 -8.91
C MET A 168 1.33 12.46 -9.86
N GLY A 169 1.37 13.71 -10.35
CA GLY A 169 2.39 14.25 -11.25
C GLY A 169 3.69 14.61 -10.54
#